data_AF-A0A1H8EZA6-F1
#
_entry.id   AF-A0A1H8EZA6-F1
#
_cell.length_a   1.000
_cell.length_b   1.000
_cell.length_c   1.000
_cell.angle_alpha   90.00
_cell.angle_beta   90.00
_cell.angle_gamma   90.00
#
_symmetry.space_group_name_H-M   'P 1'
#
loop_
_entity.id
_entity.type
_entity.pdbx_description
1 polymer ?
#
loop_
_entity_poly.entity_id
_entity_poly.type
_entity_poly.pdbx_seq_one_letter_code
_entity_poly.pdbx_strand_id
1 'polypeptide(L)' 'MAGLAMIMFIALFAFGNQFVGWDDPAGHVQLALFTTFLFGIICGYRVRT' A
#
# COMPACT_ATOMS: atom_id res chain seq x y z
N MET A 1 -11.88 11.55 2.49
CA MET A 1 -11.07 10.81 1.50
C MET A 1 -10.00 9.91 2.12
N ALA A 2 -9.28 10.33 3.17
CA ALA A 2 -8.18 9.52 3.75
C ALA A 2 -8.61 8.13 4.27
N GLY A 3 -9.77 8.00 4.92
CA GLY A 3 -10.25 6.71 5.44
C GLY A 3 -10.53 5.66 4.36
N LEU A 4 -11.08 6.08 3.21
CA LEU A 4 -11.30 5.20 2.06
C LEU A 4 -9.99 4.70 1.46
N ALA A 5 -9.01 5.60 1.30
CA ALA A 5 -7.68 5.23 0.81
C ALA A 5 -6.99 4.21 1.72
N MET A 6 -7.15 4.36 3.03
CA MET A 6 -6.59 3.43 4.02
C MET A 6 -7.25 2.05 3.96
N ILE A 7 -8.59 1.99 3.82
CA ILE A 7 -9.32 0.73 3.66
C ILE A 7 -8.93 0.02 2.35
N MET A 8 -8.81 0.75 1.24
CA MET A 8 -8.38 0.16 -0.04
C MET A 8 -6.95 -0.35 0.01
N PHE A 9 -6.06 0.35 0.70
CA PHE A 9 -4.69 -0.10 0.92
C PHE A 9 -4.63 -1.38 1.77
N ILE A 10 -5.35 -1.45 2.89
CA ILE A 10 -5.41 -2.63 3.75
C ILE A 10 -5.99 -3.83 2.99
N ALA A 11 -7.05 -3.62 2.20
CA ALA A 11 -7.64 -4.67 1.38
C ALA A 11 -6.62 -5.23 0.37
N LEU A 12 -5.89 -4.36 -0.34
CA LEU A 12 -4.88 -4.77 -1.32
C LEU A 12 -3.64 -5.38 -0.65
N PHE A 13 -3.27 -4.91 0.54
CA PHE A 13 -2.12 -5.42 1.28
C PHE A 13 -2.38 -6.80 1.91
N ALA A 14 -3.59 -7.04 2.41
CA ALA A 14 -3.95 -8.30 3.07
C ALA A 14 -4.42 -9.38 2.07
N PHE A 15 -5.17 -8.99 1.04
CA PHE A 15 -5.73 -9.92 0.05
C PHE A 15 -5.05 -9.84 -1.33
N GLY A 16 -4.13 -8.91 -1.57
CA GLY A 16 -3.50 -8.75 -2.89
C GLY A 16 -2.68 -9.94 -3.35
N ASN A 17 -2.10 -10.71 -2.43
CA ASN A 17 -1.45 -11.99 -2.76
C ASN A 17 -2.48 -12.97 -3.35
N GLN A 18 -3.65 -13.14 -2.71
CA GLN A 18 -4.70 -14.02 -3.20
C GLN A 18 -5.39 -13.51 -4.48
N PHE A 19 -5.53 -12.19 -4.64
CA PHE A 19 -6.22 -11.60 -5.79
C PHE A 19 -5.38 -11.54 -7.07
N VAL A 20 -4.07 -11.37 -6.93
CA VAL A 20 -3.19 -11.14 -8.08
C VAL A 20 -2.18 -12.28 -8.25
N GLY A 21 -2.05 -13.17 -7.26
CA GLY A 21 -1.34 -14.45 -7.38
C GLY A 21 0.18 -14.34 -7.35
N TRP A 22 0.75 -13.22 -6.89
CA TRP A 22 2.19 -13.07 -6.73
C TRP A 22 2.69 -13.94 -5.57
N ASP A 23 3.59 -14.88 -5.88
CA ASP A 23 4.30 -15.67 -4.88
C ASP A 23 5.37 -14.79 -4.22
N ASP A 24 5.17 -14.43 -2.96
CA ASP A 24 6.04 -13.52 -2.21
C ASP A 24 6.67 -14.23 -1.00
N PRO A 25 7.54 -15.24 -1.21
CA PRO A 25 8.09 -16.11 -0.15
C PRO A 25 9.00 -15.38 0.85
N ALA A 26 9.47 -14.18 0.51
CA ALA A 26 10.31 -13.34 1.36
C ALA A 26 9.65 -12.00 1.72
N GLY A 27 8.39 -11.77 1.31
CA GLY A 27 7.61 -10.58 1.67
C GLY A 27 8.10 -9.26 1.05
N HIS A 28 8.84 -9.33 -0.06
CA HIS A 28 9.41 -8.14 -0.70
C HIS A 28 8.33 -7.28 -1.38
N VAL A 29 7.33 -7.90 -1.99
CA VAL A 29 6.21 -7.20 -2.65
C VAL A 29 5.34 -6.53 -1.60
N GLN A 30 5.07 -7.22 -0.49
CA GLN A 30 4.34 -6.65 0.64
C GLN A 30 5.08 -5.41 1.21
N LEU A 31 6.40 -5.51 1.45
CA LEU A 31 7.22 -4.37 1.89
C LEU A 31 7.24 -3.21 0.88
N ALA A 32 7.31 -3.50 -0.42
CA ALA A 32 7.26 -2.49 -1.47
C ALA A 32 5.91 -1.74 -1.50
N LEU A 33 4.79 -2.47 -1.37
CA LEU A 33 3.45 -1.86 -1.29
C LEU A 33 3.32 -0.96 -0.05
N PHE A 34 3.84 -1.40 1.09
CA PHE A 34 3.84 -0.60 2.32
C PHE A 34 4.66 0.68 2.20
N THR A 35 5.88 0.58 1.68
CA THR A 35 6.77 1.74 1.52
C THR A 35 6.24 2.74 0.50
N THR A 36 5.72 2.28 -0.64
CA THR A 36 5.10 3.16 -1.65
C THR A 36 3.88 3.90 -1.12
N PHE A 37 3.04 3.26 -0.30
CA PHE A 37 1.90 3.91 0.35
C PHE A 37 2.34 4.99 1.35
N LEU A 38 3.35 4.69 2.19
CA LEU A 38 3.92 5.67 3.12
C LEU A 38 4.53 6.87 2.39
N PHE A 39 5.30 6.64 1.32
CA PHE A 39 5.85 7.73 0.51
C PHE A 39 4.76 8.56 -0.16
N GLY A 40 3.67 7.94 -0.62
CA GLY A 40 2.50 8.64 -1.16
C GLY A 40 1.87 9.59 -0.14
N ILE A 41 1.74 9.15 1.13
CA ILE A 41 1.25 9.99 2.24
C ILE A 41 2.21 11.14 2.50
N ILE A 42 3.52 10.87 2.63
CA ILE A 42 4.54 11.88 2.93
C ILE A 42 4.62 12.94 1.81
N CYS A 43 4.62 12.53 0.54
CA CYS A 43 4.57 13.45 -0.60
C CYS A 43 3.28 14.26 -0.61
N GLY A 44 2.13 13.62 -0.32
CA GLY A 44 0.84 14.30 -0.22
C GLY A 44 0.79 15.39 0.86
N TYR A 45 1.49 15.21 1.99
CA TYR A 45 1.63 16.24 3.01
C TYR A 45 2.47 17.43 2.54
N ARG A 46 3.53 17.20 1.76
CA ARG A 46 4.43 18.25 1.28
C ARG A 46 3.82 19.15 0.20
N VAL A 47 2.89 18.62 -0.59
CA VAL A 47 2.22 19.36 -1.68
C VAL A 47 1.18 20.36 -1.15
N ARG A 48 0.80 20.29 0.13
CA ARG A 48 -0.25 21.13 0.73
C ARG A 48 0.29 22.36 1.48
N THR A 49 1.44 22.88 1.07
CA THR A 49 2.04 24.12 1.59
C THR A 49 1.92 25.21 0.54
#